data_AF-A0A9D1QV25-F1
#
_entry.id   AF-A0A9D1QV25-F1
#
_cell.length_a   1.000
_cell.length_b   1.000
_cell.length_c   1.000
_cell.angle_alpha   90.00
_cell.angle_beta   90.00
_cell.angle_gamma   90.00
#
_symmetry.space_group_name_H-M   'P 1'
#
loop_
_entity.id
_entity.type
_entity.pdbx_description
1 polymer ?
#
loop_
_entity_poly.entity_id
_entity_poly.type
_entity_poly.pdbx_seq_one_letter_code
_entity_poly.pdbx_strand_id
1 'polypeptide(L)' 'MLPEEKTAIMKEYATHEGDTGSPEVQIAVLTRRINDLTEHLKVHKKDH' A
#
# COMPACT_ATOMS: atom_id res chain seq x y z
N MET A 1 -0.43 7.57 1.76
CA MET A 1 0.67 7.10 0.88
C MET A 1 0.93 8.07 -0.26
N LEU A 2 2.18 8.50 -0.39
CA LEU A 2 2.67 9.31 -1.52
C LEU A 2 3.02 8.42 -2.73
N PRO A 3 3.05 8.96 -3.97
CA PRO A 3 3.42 8.19 -5.16
C PRO A 3 4.78 7.49 -5.05
N GLU A 4 5.76 8.13 -4.44
CA GLU A 4 7.13 7.65 -4.28
C GLU A 4 7.18 6.44 -3.33
N GLU A 5 6.43 6.48 -2.23
CA GLU A 5 6.30 5.37 -1.29
C GLU A 5 5.65 4.16 -1.96
N LYS A 6 4.62 4.38 -2.79
CA LYS A 6 3.98 3.32 -3.55
C LYS A 6 4.98 2.65 -4.49
N THR A 7 5.75 3.44 -5.22
CA THR A 7 6.77 2.92 -6.14
C THR A 7 7.88 2.16 -5.40
N ALA A 8 8.27 2.62 -4.21
CA ALA A 8 9.25 1.91 -3.38
C ALA A 8 8.74 0.52 -2.95
N ILE A 9 7.51 0.45 -2.42
CA ILE A 9 6.88 -0.82 -2.02
C ILE A 9 6.72 -1.76 -3.22
N MET A 10 6.28 -1.24 -4.37
CA MET A 10 6.14 -2.07 -5.57
C MET A 10 7.48 -2.67 -6.00
N LYS A 11 8.58 -1.89 -5.96
CA LYS A 11 9.92 -2.39 -6.32
C LYS A 11 10.46 -3.41 -5.32
N GLU A 12 10.15 -3.27 -4.04
CA GLU A 12 10.61 -4.18 -2.98
C GLU A 12 9.99 -5.58 -3.12
N TYR A 13 8.71 -5.64 -3.50
CA TYR A 13 7.95 -6.90 -3.59
C TYR A 13 7.80 -7.43 -5.03
N ALA A 14 8.36 -6.72 -6.02
CA ALA A 14 8.32 -7.12 -7.42
C ALA A 14 9.07 -8.44 -7.64
N THR A 15 8.43 -9.36 -8.37
CA THR A 15 9.05 -10.64 -8.75
C THR A 15 9.93 -10.52 -9.99
N HIS A 16 9.71 -9.49 -10.80
CA HIS A 16 10.50 -9.14 -11.97
C HIS A 16 10.44 -7.64 -12.25
N GLU A 17 11.30 -7.14 -13.13
CA GLU A 17 11.26 -5.74 -13.55
C GLU A 17 9.90 -5.40 -14.20
N GLY A 18 9.31 -4.29 -13.78
CA GLY A 18 7.99 -3.86 -14.27
C GLY A 18 6.80 -4.64 -13.68
N ASP A 19 7.02 -5.52 -12.71
CA ASP A 19 5.94 -6.20 -12.00
C ASP A 19 5.11 -5.19 -11.19
N THR A 20 3.88 -4.99 -11.64
CA THR A 20 2.91 -4.09 -11.00
C THR A 20 1.66 -4.82 -10.53
N GLY A 21 1.56 -6.13 -10.82
CA GLY A 21 0.31 -6.86 -10.78
C GLY A 21 0.38 -8.19 -10.04
N SER A 22 1.56 -8.67 -9.65
CA SER A 22 1.68 -9.89 -8.86
C SER A 22 0.91 -9.82 -7.54
N PRO A 23 0.45 -10.97 -7.02
CA PRO A 23 -0.19 -11.03 -5.71
C PRO A 23 0.64 -10.37 -4.61
N GLU A 24 1.96 -10.58 -4.61
CA GLU A 24 2.89 -10.05 -3.62
C GLU A 24 2.90 -8.52 -3.62
N VAL A 25 3.05 -7.91 -4.81
CA VAL A 25 3.02 -6.45 -4.97
C VAL A 25 1.66 -5.87 -4.57
N GLN A 26 0.56 -6.50 -5.00
CA GLN A 26 -0.78 -6.04 -4.66
C GLN A 26 -1.04 -6.12 -3.15
N ILE A 27 -0.67 -7.23 -2.51
CA ILE A 27 -0.82 -7.42 -1.07
C ILE A 27 -0.03 -6.34 -0.32
N ALA A 28 1.25 -6.14 -0.66
CA ALA A 28 2.08 -5.15 0.01
C ALA A 28 1.49 -3.73 -0.05
N VAL A 29 1.03 -3.31 -1.24
CA VAL A 29 0.40 -2.00 -1.44
C VAL A 29 -0.92 -1.88 -0.69
N LEU A 30 -1.78 -2.90 -0.73
CA LEU A 30 -3.06 -2.90 -0.02
C LEU A 30 -2.87 -2.90 1.49
N THR A 31 -1.94 -3.69 2.02
CA THR A 31 -1.59 -3.71 3.44
C THR A 31 -1.13 -2.33 3.90
N ARG A 32 -0.24 -1.66 3.16
CA ARG A 32 0.19 -0.29 3.50
C ARG A 32 -1.00 0.67 3.56
N ARG A 33 -1.91 0.59 2.59
CA ARG A 33 -3.12 1.43 2.53
C ARG A 33 -4.09 1.14 3.66
N ILE A 34 -4.27 -0.13 4.03
CA ILE A 34 -5.10 -0.53 5.17
C ILE A 34 -4.53 0.04 6.46
N ASN A 35 -3.20 0.01 6.64
CA ASN A 35 -2.56 0.58 7.82
C ASN A 35 -2.75 2.11 7.88
N ASP A 36 -2.53 2.81 6.76
CA ASP A 36 -2.80 4.26 6.65
C ASP A 36 -4.25 4.59 7.00
N LEU A 37 -5.21 3.85 6.43
CA LEU A 37 -6.63 4.05 6.67
C LEU A 37 -7.01 3.73 8.11
N THR A 38 -6.40 2.70 8.71
CA THR A 38 -6.62 2.34 10.10
C THR A 38 -6.17 3.46 11.04
N GLU A 39 -5.01 4.07 10.80
CA GLU A 39 -4.57 5.23 11.59
C GLU A 39 -5.47 6.46 11.38
N HIS A 40 -5.90 6.71 10.14
CA HIS A 40 -6.87 7.76 9.84
C HIS A 40 -8.18 7.58 10.65
N LEU A 41 -8.78 6.40 10.57
CA LEU A 41 -10.04 6.09 11.28
C LEU A 41 -9.86 6.03 12.80
N LYS A 42 -8.64 5.82 13.31
CA LYS A 42 -8.37 5.94 14.75
C LYS A 42 -8.59 7.38 15.23
N VAL A 43 -8.22 8.38 14.45
CA VAL A 43 -8.43 9.80 14.77
C VAL A 43 -9.85 10.24 14.39
N HIS A 44 -10.35 9.80 13.24
CA HIS A 44 -11.62 10.22 12.67
C HIS A 44 -12.76 9.22 12.94
N LYS A 45 -13.19 9.11 14.20
CA LYS A 45 -14.18 8.11 14.67
C LYS A 45 -15.56 8.13 14.00
N LYS A 46 -15.89 9.18 13.24
CA LYS A 46 -17.20 9.39 12.61
C LYS A 46 -17.15 9.31 11.08
N ASP A 47 -16.00 8.98 10.53
CA ASP A 47 -15.80 8.77 9.10
C ASP A 47 -16.14 7.30 8.79
N HIS A 48 -17.23 7.06 8.06
CA HIS A 48 -17.87 5.74 7.85
C HIS A 48 -17.96 5.40 6.36
#